data_AF-W5SSW0-F1
#
_entry.id   AF-W5SSW0-F1
#
_cell.length_a   1.000
_cell.length_b   1.000
_cell.length_c   1.000
_cell.angle_alpha   90.00
_cell.angle_beta   90.00
_cell.angle_gamma   90.00
#
_symmetry.space_group_name_H-M   'P 1'
#
loop_
_entity.id
_entity.type
_entity.pdbx_description
1 polymer ?
#
loop_
_entity_poly.entity_id
_entity_poly.type
_entity_poly.pdbx_seq_one_letter_code
_entity_poly.pdbx_strand_id
1 'polypeptide(L)'
;MRHVIMKRITLSALLMTLFLLMSCGAGSTNAEDPQSRFLKSLISLGNDFLDVFTSFTDMVGGVLGFNTNTKKSDVGAYFKTVQDTVQGTKAKLNKIVDDMKSD
;
A
#
# COMPACT_ATOMS: atom_id res chain seq x y z
N MET A 1 -32.93 -62.72 5.38
CA MET A 1 -33.06 -61.32 5.84
C MET A 1 -31.72 -60.65 6.19
N ARG A 2 -30.83 -61.27 6.98
CA ARG A 2 -29.52 -60.71 7.38
C ARG A 2 -28.55 -60.36 6.22
N HIS A 3 -28.50 -61.18 5.17
CA HIS A 3 -27.65 -60.93 4.00
C HIS A 3 -28.00 -59.66 3.20
N VAL A 4 -29.28 -59.26 3.20
CA VAL A 4 -29.74 -58.07 2.46
C VAL A 4 -29.36 -56.79 3.21
N ILE A 5 -29.42 -56.82 4.54
CA ILE A 5 -29.05 -55.71 5.42
C ILE A 5 -27.54 -55.42 5.31
N MET A 6 -26.71 -56.47 5.31
CA MET A 6 -25.26 -56.31 5.20
C MET A 6 -24.82 -55.70 3.85
N LYS A 7 -25.43 -56.12 2.73
CA LYS A 7 -25.17 -55.52 1.41
C LYS A 7 -25.55 -54.04 1.34
N ARG A 8 -26.64 -53.63 2.01
CA ARG A 8 -27.05 -52.22 2.07
C ARG A 8 -26.09 -51.34 2.88
N ILE A 9 -25.56 -51.86 3.98
CA ILE A 9 -24.58 -51.15 4.81
C ILE A 9 -23.25 -50.98 4.06
N THR A 10 -22.76 -52.03 3.38
CA THR A 10 -21.53 -51.95 2.56
C THR A 10 -21.68 -50.96 1.41
N LEU A 11 -22.84 -50.92 0.74
CA LEU A 11 -23.12 -49.96 -0.32
C LEU A 11 -23.15 -48.51 0.20
N SER A 12 -23.76 -48.28 1.36
CA SER A 12 -23.81 -46.96 2.01
C SER A 12 -22.41 -46.49 2.45
N ALA A 13 -21.58 -47.39 2.99
CA ALA A 13 -20.20 -47.08 3.35
C ALA A 13 -19.35 -46.71 2.12
N LEU A 14 -19.49 -47.44 1.01
CA LEU A 14 -18.82 -47.11 -0.26
C LEU A 14 -19.25 -45.74 -0.80
N LEU A 15 -20.55 -45.43 -0.76
CA LEU A 15 -21.08 -44.13 -1.20
C LEU A 15 -20.57 -42.97 -0.33
N MET A 16 -20.54 -43.14 1.00
CA MET A 16 -19.99 -42.14 1.92
C MET A 16 -18.50 -41.90 1.68
N THR A 17 -17.74 -42.97 1.43
CA THR A 17 -16.30 -42.88 1.14
C THR A 17 -16.04 -42.21 -0.21
N LEU A 18 -16.86 -42.51 -1.23
CA LEU A 18 -16.79 -41.85 -2.54
C LEU A 18 -17.12 -40.35 -2.43
N PHE A 19 -18.11 -39.98 -1.62
CA PHE A 19 -18.49 -38.58 -1.40
C PHE A 19 -17.38 -37.79 -0.69
N LEU A 20 -16.70 -38.41 0.28
CA LEU A 20 -15.53 -37.83 0.96
C LEU A 20 -14.33 -37.64 0.02
N LEU A 21 -14.07 -38.59 -0.89
CA LEU A 21 -13.00 -38.48 -1.88
C LEU A 21 -13.28 -37.39 -2.93
N MET A 22 -14.54 -37.24 -3.37
CA MET A 22 -14.95 -36.16 -4.27
C MET A 22 -14.92 -34.79 -3.58
N SER A 23 -15.14 -34.74 -2.26
CA SER A 23 -14.98 -33.51 -1.45
C SER A 23 -13.52 -33.11 -1.23
N CYS A 24 -12.56 -34.02 -1.43
CA CYS A 24 -11.12 -33.74 -1.36
C CYS A 24 -10.50 -33.44 -2.75
N GLY A 25 -11.30 -33.55 -3.84
CA GLY A 25 -10.85 -33.37 -5.22
C GLY A 25 -11.33 -32.08 -5.90
N ALA A 26 -12.17 -31.27 -5.27
CA ALA A 26 -12.62 -30.01 -5.83
C ALA A 26 -11.64 -28.87 -5.52
N GLY A 27 -10.61 -28.75 -6.36
CA GLY A 27 -10.12 -27.43 -6.76
C GLY A 27 -9.14 -26.73 -5.83
N SER A 28 -8.04 -27.41 -5.48
CA SER A 28 -6.76 -26.70 -5.39
C SER A 28 -6.36 -26.25 -6.80
N THR A 29 -6.96 -25.15 -7.25
CA THR A 29 -6.35 -24.31 -8.27
C THR A 29 -6.25 -22.93 -7.66
N ASN A 30 -5.19 -22.71 -6.90
CA ASN A 30 -4.67 -21.38 -6.57
C ASN A 30 -4.13 -20.70 -7.83
N ALA A 31 -4.86 -20.76 -8.95
CA ALA A 31 -4.70 -19.83 -10.04
C ALA A 31 -5.53 -18.63 -9.63
N GLU A 32 -4.91 -17.67 -8.93
CA GLU A 32 -5.57 -16.41 -8.64
C GLU A 32 -6.07 -15.83 -9.96
N ASP A 33 -7.40 -15.71 -10.09
CA ASP A 33 -8.02 -15.15 -11.27
C ASP A 33 -7.39 -13.79 -11.59
N PRO A 34 -7.02 -13.49 -12.86
CA PRO A 34 -6.33 -12.25 -13.21
C PRO A 34 -7.02 -10.98 -12.67
N GLN A 35 -8.36 -10.98 -12.56
CA GLN A 35 -9.13 -9.88 -11.98
C GLN A 35 -8.87 -9.75 -10.48
N SER A 36 -8.81 -10.86 -9.74
CA SER A 36 -8.53 -10.87 -8.31
C SER A 36 -7.11 -10.35 -8.01
N ARG A 37 -6.12 -10.70 -8.82
CA ARG A 37 -4.74 -10.18 -8.71
C ARG A 37 -4.68 -8.68 -9.01
N PHE A 38 -5.39 -8.23 -10.03
CA PHE A 38 -5.50 -6.81 -10.37
C PHE A 38 -6.13 -6.00 -9.23
N LEU A 39 -7.25 -6.47 -8.67
CA LEU A 39 -7.90 -5.82 -7.53
C LEU A 39 -7.01 -5.79 -6.29
N LYS A 40 -6.28 -6.87 -5.98
CA LYS A 40 -5.28 -6.88 -4.90
C LYS A 40 -4.17 -5.86 -5.14
N SER A 41 -3.69 -5.74 -6.38
CA SER A 41 -2.67 -4.76 -6.74
C SER A 41 -3.18 -3.32 -6.58
N LEU A 42 -4.43 -3.05 -6.96
CA LEU A 42 -5.06 -1.74 -6.74
C LEU A 42 -5.25 -1.43 -5.25
N ILE A 43 -5.62 -2.42 -4.43
CA ILE A 43 -5.76 -2.24 -2.98
C ILE A 43 -4.39 -1.96 -2.35
N SER A 44 -3.36 -2.71 -2.72
CA SER A 44 -1.99 -2.47 -2.24
C SER A 44 -1.52 -1.07 -2.63
N LEU A 45 -1.68 -0.68 -3.90
CA LEU A 45 -1.33 0.65 -4.37
C LEU A 45 -2.13 1.75 -3.65
N GLY A 46 -3.41 1.51 -3.38
CA GLY A 46 -4.25 2.42 -2.61
C GLY A 46 -3.76 2.60 -1.18
N ASN A 47 -3.34 1.52 -0.51
CA ASN A 47 -2.77 1.58 0.83
C ASN A 47 -1.43 2.31 0.85
N ASP A 48 -0.52 1.97 -0.08
CA ASP A 48 0.78 2.64 -0.21
C ASP A 48 0.60 4.14 -0.47
N PHE A 49 -0.37 4.51 -1.31
CA PHE A 49 -0.72 5.90 -1.55
C PHE A 49 -1.26 6.59 -0.29
N LEU A 50 -2.13 5.94 0.47
CA LEU A 50 -2.68 6.48 1.72
C LEU A 50 -1.57 6.71 2.76
N ASP A 51 -0.60 5.81 2.86
CA ASP A 51 0.54 5.97 3.78
C ASP A 51 1.40 7.17 3.40
N VAL A 52 1.70 7.34 2.11
CA VAL A 52 2.43 8.51 1.59
C VAL A 52 1.62 9.79 1.81
N PHE A 53 0.31 9.78 1.55
CA PHE A 53 -0.55 10.94 1.73
C PHE A 53 -0.71 11.33 3.20
N THR A 54 -0.80 10.35 4.10
CA THR A 54 -0.88 10.57 5.56
C THR A 54 0.44 11.16 6.06
N SER A 55 1.57 10.58 5.66
CA SER A 55 2.91 11.12 6.00
C SER A 55 3.10 12.56 5.51
N PHE A 56 2.64 12.86 4.29
CA PHE A 56 2.67 14.22 3.75
C PHE A 56 1.78 15.17 4.56
N THR A 57 0.58 14.74 4.93
CA THR A 57 -0.37 15.55 5.70
C THR A 57 0.15 15.81 7.11
N ASP A 58 0.76 14.82 7.76
CA ASP A 58 1.41 14.98 9.06
C ASP A 58 2.60 15.94 9.00
N MET A 59 3.38 15.91 7.93
CA MET A 59 4.45 16.88 7.71
C MET A 59 3.91 18.31 7.54
N VAL A 60 2.84 18.48 6.75
CA VAL A 60 2.19 19.78 6.51
C VAL A 60 1.59 20.33 7.81
N GLY A 61 0.91 19.49 8.58
CA GLY A 61 0.25 19.86 9.84
C GLY A 61 1.21 20.04 11.02
N GLY A 62 2.18 19.15 11.15
CA GLY A 62 3.12 19.09 12.26
C GLY A 62 4.37 19.93 12.04
N VAL A 63 5.23 19.51 11.11
CA VAL A 63 6.56 20.13 10.89
C VAL A 63 6.43 21.53 10.31
N LEU A 64 5.56 21.71 9.32
CA LEU A 64 5.32 23.03 8.71
C LEU A 64 4.30 23.86 9.51
N GLY A 65 3.52 23.24 10.39
CA GLY A 65 2.56 23.92 11.27
C GLY A 65 1.33 24.49 10.54
N PHE A 66 1.09 24.10 9.29
CA PHE A 66 -0.05 24.59 8.51
C PHE A 66 -1.33 23.85 8.89
N ASN A 67 -2.41 24.58 9.12
CA ASN A 67 -3.71 24.01 9.45
C ASN A 67 -4.83 24.72 8.67
N THR A 68 -6.08 24.35 8.95
CA THR A 68 -7.26 24.89 8.25
C THR A 68 -7.44 26.41 8.41
N ASN A 69 -6.81 27.01 9.42
CA ASN A 69 -6.89 28.44 9.69
C ASN A 69 -5.70 29.21 9.08
N THR A 70 -4.69 28.52 8.55
CA THR A 70 -3.55 29.14 7.90
C THR A 70 -4.00 29.83 6.61
N LYS A 71 -3.73 31.12 6.47
CA LYS A 71 -4.08 31.85 5.25
C LYS A 71 -3.15 31.43 4.12
N LYS A 72 -3.67 31.39 2.90
CA LYS A 72 -2.86 31.10 1.69
C LYS A 72 -1.66 32.05 1.54
N SER A 73 -1.82 33.30 1.98
CA SER A 73 -0.74 34.30 2.02
C SER A 73 0.42 33.88 2.92
N ASP A 74 0.11 33.26 4.06
CA ASP A 74 1.09 32.92 5.09
C ASP A 74 1.93 31.71 4.64
N VAL A 75 1.28 30.75 3.95
CA VAL A 75 1.97 29.64 3.26
C VAL A 75 2.91 30.19 2.19
N GLY A 76 2.43 31.14 1.36
CA GLY A 76 3.25 31.78 0.34
C GLY A 76 4.46 32.52 0.94
N ALA A 77 4.26 33.26 2.02
CA ALA A 77 5.31 33.98 2.73
C ALA A 77 6.36 33.04 3.33
N TYR A 78 5.94 31.90 3.89
CA TYR A 78 6.83 30.87 4.41
C TYR A 78 7.77 30.34 3.32
N PHE A 79 7.22 29.86 2.20
CA PHE A 79 8.04 29.32 1.10
C PHE A 79 8.89 30.39 0.42
N LYS A 80 8.43 31.64 0.38
CA LYS A 80 9.24 32.77 -0.10
C LYS A 80 10.47 33.00 0.80
N THR A 81 10.30 32.94 2.11
CA THR A 81 11.40 33.06 3.08
C THR A 81 12.42 31.94 2.92
N VAL A 82 11.94 30.70 2.72
CA VAL A 82 12.79 29.54 2.42
C VAL A 82 13.59 29.76 1.13
N GLN A 83 12.92 30.19 0.06
CA GLN A 83 13.57 30.49 -1.22
C GLN A 83 14.69 31.54 -1.04
N ASP A 84 14.37 32.67 -0.39
CA ASP A 84 15.31 33.77 -0.24
C ASP A 84 16.53 33.35 0.60
N THR A 85 16.33 32.52 1.64
CA THR A 85 17.39 31.95 2.47
C THR A 85 18.32 31.03 1.68
N VAL A 86 17.75 30.10 0.90
CA VAL A 86 18.52 29.17 0.07
C VAL A 86 19.28 29.92 -1.02
N GLN A 87 18.65 30.92 -1.65
CA GLN A 87 19.29 31.76 -2.65
C GLN A 87 20.46 32.56 -2.05
N GLY A 88 20.29 33.15 -0.87
CA GLY A 88 21.35 33.85 -0.15
C GLY A 88 22.52 32.92 0.20
N THR A 89 22.23 31.69 0.64
CA THR A 89 23.25 30.68 0.94
C THR A 89 24.02 30.27 -0.32
N LYS A 90 23.31 30.02 -1.43
CA LYS A 90 23.92 29.73 -2.73
C LYS A 90 24.85 30.86 -3.18
N ALA A 91 24.42 32.12 -3.06
CA ALA A 91 25.25 33.26 -3.44
C ALA A 91 26.53 33.36 -2.60
N LYS A 92 26.45 33.13 -1.28
CA LYS A 92 27.62 33.10 -0.39
C LYS A 92 28.57 31.96 -0.73
N LEU A 93 28.06 30.76 -0.98
CA LEU A 93 28.88 29.61 -1.37
C LEU A 93 29.59 29.85 -2.71
N ASN A 94 28.89 30.39 -3.71
CA ASN A 94 29.51 30.75 -4.98
C ASN A 94 30.63 31.78 -4.79
N LYS A 95 30.39 32.81 -3.97
CA LYS A 95 31.42 33.80 -3.65
C LYS A 95 32.66 33.16 -3.02
N ILE A 96 32.50 32.28 -2.04
CA ILE A 96 33.61 31.55 -1.41
C ILE A 96 34.39 30.77 -2.47
N VAL A 97 33.70 30.05 -3.36
CA VAL A 97 34.33 29.26 -4.43
C VAL A 97 35.09 30.15 -5.41
N ASP A 98 34.57 31.32 -5.73
CA ASP A 98 35.23 32.26 -6.65
C ASP A 98 36.46 32.91 -6.00
N ASP A 99 36.35 33.32 -4.73
CA ASP A 99 37.46 33.87 -3.94
C ASP A 99 38.62 32.83 -3.85
N MET A 100 38.30 31.54 -3.67
CA MET A 100 39.28 30.45 -3.67
C MET A 100 39.95 30.17 -5.02
N LYS A 101 39.34 30.58 -6.14
CA LYS A 101 39.94 30.41 -7.49
C LYS A 101 40.84 31.56 -7.89
N SER A 102 40.69 32.72 -7.22
CA SER A 102 41.50 33.90 -7.48
C SER A 102 42.83 33.93 -6.71
N ASP A 103 43.01 33.02 -5.75
CA ASP A 103 44.27 32.73 -5.04
C ASP A 103 45.08 31.64 -5.76
#